data_AF-A1WRH1-F1
#
_entry.id   AF-A1WRH1-F1
#
_cell.length_a   1.000
_cell.length_b   1.000
_cell.length_c   1.000
_cell.angle_alpha   90.00
_cell.angle_beta   90.00
_cell.angle_gamma   90.00
#
_symmetry.space_group_name_H-M   'P 1'
#
loop_
_entity.id
_entity.type
_entity.pdbx_description
1 polymer ?
#
loop_
_entity_poly.entity_id
_entity_poly.type
_entity_poly.pdbx_seq_one_letter_code
_entity_poly.pdbx_strand_id
1 'polypeptide(L)'
;MTTGLSAAVEQVLGPLETFLRFEEGPDPTGRRSVWRAALNESLPRQGQGAQAVLDVLNEVVIPNGLRIGSPGFSGWITTMPSVVPAVAGFVASLVAAQRWYAWPGNFLEMQALSWMGEMLEMGPH
;
A
#
# COMPACT_ATOMS: atom_id res chain seq x y z
N MET A 1 11.08 -19.03 -9.62
CA MET A 1 10.87 -17.93 -10.58
C MET A 1 9.50 -17.35 -10.26
N THR A 2 9.41 -16.07 -9.90
CA THR A 2 8.12 -15.44 -9.57
C THR A 2 7.39 -15.17 -10.88
N THR A 3 6.23 -15.82 -11.08
CA THR A 3 5.41 -15.67 -12.30
C THR A 3 4.06 -15.08 -11.92
N GLY A 4 3.42 -14.36 -12.84
CA GLY A 4 2.04 -13.88 -12.66
C GLY A 4 1.88 -12.52 -11.96
N LEU A 5 2.96 -11.74 -11.79
CA LEU A 5 2.89 -10.41 -11.16
C LEU A 5 1.88 -9.49 -11.86
N SER A 6 1.94 -9.38 -13.18
CA SER A 6 1.03 -8.52 -13.95
C SER A 6 -0.43 -8.89 -13.71
N ALA A 7 -0.78 -10.17 -13.83
CA ALA A 7 -2.13 -10.66 -13.62
C ALA A 7 -2.61 -10.41 -12.17
N ALA A 8 -1.75 -10.64 -11.17
CA ALA A 8 -2.09 -10.39 -9.77
C ALA A 8 -2.33 -8.89 -9.48
N VAL A 9 -1.50 -8.02 -10.06
CA VAL A 9 -1.67 -6.56 -9.95
C VAL A 9 -2.94 -6.12 -10.65
N GLU A 10 -3.16 -6.53 -11.90
CA GLU A 10 -4.36 -6.19 -12.68
C GLU A 10 -5.65 -6.56 -11.96
N GLN A 11 -5.70 -7.71 -11.26
CA GLN A 11 -6.87 -8.12 -10.49
C GLN A 11 -7.23 -7.16 -9.36
N VAL A 12 -6.27 -6.50 -8.73
CA VAL A 12 -6.52 -5.58 -7.60
C VAL A 12 -6.70 -4.12 -8.04
N LEU A 13 -6.31 -3.76 -9.26
CA LEU A 13 -6.39 -2.37 -9.75
C LEU A 13 -7.82 -1.84 -9.76
N GLY A 14 -8.78 -2.57 -10.31
CA GLY A 14 -10.17 -2.12 -10.40
C GLY A 14 -10.78 -1.80 -9.02
N PRO A 15 -10.75 -2.73 -8.05
CA PRO A 15 -11.21 -2.45 -6.69
C PRO A 15 -10.47 -1.30 -6.01
N LEU A 16 -9.15 -1.15 -6.22
CA LEU A 16 -8.37 -0.03 -5.68
C LEU A 16 -8.78 1.31 -6.31
N GLU A 17 -9.01 1.36 -7.61
CA GLU A 17 -9.51 2.58 -8.29
C GLU A 17 -10.87 3.00 -7.74
N THR A 18 -11.77 2.06 -7.51
CA THR A 18 -13.06 2.33 -6.87
C THR A 18 -12.89 2.84 -5.45
N PHE A 19 -12.05 2.18 -4.64
CA PHE A 19 -11.75 2.60 -3.27
C PHE A 19 -11.21 4.05 -3.21
N LEU A 20 -10.33 4.42 -4.14
CA LEU A 20 -9.71 5.74 -4.23
C LEU A 20 -10.67 6.87 -4.63
N ARG A 21 -11.89 6.57 -5.07
CA ARG A 21 -12.91 7.59 -5.35
C ARG A 21 -13.55 8.13 -4.08
N PHE A 22 -13.58 7.33 -3.01
CA PHE A 22 -14.23 7.66 -1.72
C PHE A 22 -15.73 7.99 -1.82
N GLU A 23 -16.41 7.56 -2.89
CA GLU A 23 -17.82 7.90 -3.16
C GLU A 23 -18.82 7.02 -2.39
N GLU A 24 -18.38 5.87 -1.88
CA GLU A 24 -19.26 4.84 -1.34
C GLU A 24 -19.54 5.00 0.16
N GLY A 25 -20.64 5.66 0.54
CA GLY A 25 -21.23 5.58 1.88
C GLY A 25 -20.31 5.92 3.08
N PRO A 26 -20.73 5.59 4.31
CA PRO A 26 -19.93 5.80 5.52
C PRO A 26 -18.59 5.02 5.51
N ASP A 27 -17.62 5.43 6.35
CA ASP A 27 -16.32 4.76 6.44
C ASP A 27 -16.47 3.25 6.71
N PRO A 28 -16.03 2.37 5.79
CA PRO A 28 -16.24 0.94 5.87
C PRO A 28 -15.40 0.28 6.96
N THR A 29 -14.33 0.94 7.45
CA THR A 29 -13.47 0.44 8.55
C THR A 29 -14.29 0.20 9.82
N GLY A 30 -15.37 0.97 10.01
CA GLY A 30 -16.31 0.84 11.11
C GLY A 30 -17.02 -0.53 11.15
N ARG A 31 -17.03 -1.29 10.05
CA ARG A 31 -17.61 -2.66 9.95
C ARG A 31 -16.69 -3.73 10.53
N ARG A 32 -16.04 -3.45 11.66
CA ARG A 32 -15.03 -4.31 12.31
C ARG A 32 -15.51 -5.73 12.55
N SER A 33 -16.77 -5.92 12.94
CA SER A 33 -17.34 -7.25 13.15
C SER A 33 -17.36 -8.10 11.88
N VAL A 34 -17.49 -7.49 10.71
CA VAL A 34 -17.60 -8.18 9.41
C VAL A 34 -16.23 -8.60 8.91
N TRP A 35 -15.32 -7.64 8.66
CA TRP A 35 -14.03 -7.97 8.07
C TRP A 35 -13.14 -8.79 9.02
N ARG A 36 -13.25 -8.58 10.34
CA ARG A 36 -12.44 -9.35 11.29
C ARG A 36 -12.85 -10.81 11.34
N ALA A 37 -14.15 -11.09 11.26
CA ALA A 37 -14.64 -12.47 11.23
C ALA A 37 -14.15 -13.20 9.97
N ALA A 38 -14.13 -12.51 8.82
CA ALA A 38 -13.62 -13.06 7.57
C ALA A 38 -12.10 -13.34 7.58
N LEU A 39 -11.31 -12.51 8.26
CA LEU A 39 -9.84 -12.65 8.29
C LEU A 39 -9.31 -13.54 9.43
N ASN A 40 -10.08 -13.71 10.51
CA ASN A 40 -9.64 -14.46 11.69
C ASN A 40 -9.96 -15.95 11.58
N GLU A 41 -9.37 -16.60 10.58
CA GLU A 41 -9.49 -18.04 10.36
C GLU A 41 -8.51 -18.86 11.23
N SER A 42 -8.76 -20.16 11.33
CA SER A 42 -7.80 -21.10 11.94
C SER A 42 -6.62 -21.34 10.99
N LEU A 43 -5.43 -21.64 11.54
CA LEU A 43 -4.25 -21.99 10.73
C LEU A 43 -4.58 -23.11 9.73
N PRO A 44 -4.53 -22.85 8.42
CA PRO A 44 -4.91 -23.85 7.44
C PRO A 44 -3.85 -24.96 7.37
N ARG A 45 -4.30 -26.22 7.24
CA ARG A 45 -3.39 -27.37 7.09
C ARG A 45 -2.70 -27.42 5.72
N GLN A 46 -3.23 -26.69 4.74
CA GLN A 46 -2.73 -26.57 3.37
C GLN A 46 -2.91 -25.12 2.90
N GLY A 47 -1.95 -24.58 2.16
CA GLY A 47 -2.06 -23.21 1.63
C GLY A 47 -3.23 -23.07 0.65
N GLN A 48 -3.94 -21.95 0.72
CA GLN A 48 -5.14 -21.69 -0.12
C GLN A 48 -4.80 -21.31 -1.58
N GLY A 49 -3.52 -21.12 -1.90
CA GLY A 49 -3.06 -20.71 -3.23
C GLY A 49 -3.20 -19.20 -3.47
N ALA A 50 -2.56 -18.71 -4.54
CA ALA A 50 -2.47 -17.27 -4.82
C ALA A 50 -3.83 -16.64 -5.12
N GLN A 51 -4.72 -17.33 -5.86
CA GLN A 51 -6.02 -16.78 -6.23
C GLN A 51 -6.89 -16.51 -4.99
N ALA A 52 -6.97 -17.46 -4.06
CA ALA A 52 -7.74 -17.27 -2.83
C ALA A 52 -7.22 -16.07 -2.00
N VAL A 53 -5.90 -15.82 -2.00
CA VAL A 53 -5.34 -14.63 -1.34
C VAL A 53 -5.78 -13.35 -2.06
N LEU A 54 -5.72 -13.32 -3.40
CA LEU A 54 -6.19 -12.16 -4.19
C LEU A 54 -7.68 -11.91 -3.99
N ASP A 55 -8.50 -12.95 -3.90
CA ASP A 55 -9.93 -12.86 -3.62
C ASP A 55 -10.17 -12.22 -2.24
N VAL A 56 -9.43 -12.63 -1.20
CA VAL A 56 -9.50 -12.00 0.13
C VAL A 56 -9.10 -10.51 0.08
N LEU A 57 -8.07 -10.15 -0.70
CA LEU A 57 -7.69 -8.75 -0.88
C LEU A 57 -8.82 -7.95 -1.52
N ASN A 58 -9.43 -8.47 -2.58
CA ASN A 58 -10.48 -7.80 -3.35
C ASN A 58 -11.81 -7.70 -2.61
N GLU A 59 -12.23 -8.76 -1.92
CA GLU A 59 -13.56 -8.86 -1.32
C GLU A 59 -13.61 -8.35 0.13
N VAL A 60 -12.48 -8.45 0.85
CA VAL A 60 -12.43 -8.15 2.29
C VAL A 60 -11.51 -6.98 2.59
N VAL A 61 -10.27 -6.99 2.11
CA VAL A 61 -9.28 -5.98 2.57
C VAL A 61 -9.53 -4.62 1.93
N ILE A 62 -9.56 -4.53 0.60
CA ILE A 62 -9.71 -3.26 -0.13
C ILE A 62 -11.02 -2.55 0.23
N PRO A 63 -12.20 -3.21 0.23
CA PRO A 63 -13.46 -2.54 0.54
C PRO A 63 -13.59 -2.09 2.01
N ASN A 64 -12.73 -2.58 2.89
CA ASN A 64 -12.72 -2.24 4.32
C ASN A 64 -11.45 -1.47 4.74
N GLY A 65 -10.68 -0.96 3.78
CA GLY A 65 -9.51 -0.14 4.01
C GLY A 65 -9.86 1.19 4.69
N LEU A 66 -8.90 1.70 5.47
CA LEU A 66 -9.04 2.98 6.17
C LEU A 66 -8.95 4.16 5.19
N ARG A 67 -10.01 4.97 5.14
CA ARG A 67 -10.16 6.09 4.17
C ARG A 67 -9.50 7.40 4.64
N ILE A 68 -8.26 7.35 5.12
CA ILE A 68 -7.54 8.54 5.64
C ILE A 68 -7.17 9.58 4.57
N GLY A 69 -7.27 9.24 3.28
CA GLY A 69 -7.14 10.21 2.18
C GLY A 69 -8.47 10.72 1.63
N SER A 70 -9.61 10.32 2.21
CA SER A 70 -10.91 10.87 1.81
C SER A 70 -10.94 12.39 2.05
N PRO A 71 -11.53 13.17 1.13
CA PRO A 71 -11.82 14.58 1.38
C PRO A 71 -12.59 14.76 2.70
N GLY A 72 -12.18 15.73 3.51
CA GLY A 72 -12.76 16.01 4.83
C GLY A 72 -12.22 15.15 5.98
N PHE A 73 -11.36 14.16 5.71
CA PHE A 73 -10.66 13.45 6.78
C PHE A 73 -9.67 14.38 7.52
N SER A 74 -9.73 14.40 8.85
CA SER A 74 -8.92 15.31 9.70
C SER A 74 -8.47 14.69 11.03
N GLY A 75 -8.54 13.36 11.17
CA GLY A 75 -8.26 12.68 12.45
C GLY A 75 -6.77 12.54 12.80
N TRP A 76 -5.86 12.65 11.82
CA TRP A 76 -4.40 12.48 12.01
C TRP A 76 -3.62 13.42 11.08
N ILE A 77 -2.34 13.66 11.42
CA ILE A 77 -1.40 14.41 10.58
C ILE A 77 -1.03 13.61 9.33
N THR A 78 -0.87 12.29 9.46
CA THR A 78 -0.52 11.40 8.34
C THR A 78 -1.75 10.98 7.56
N THR A 79 -1.70 11.12 6.23
CA THR A 79 -2.73 10.67 5.30
C THR A 79 -2.19 9.59 4.35
N MET A 80 -3.05 9.07 3.47
CA MET A 80 -2.64 8.07 2.48
C MET A 80 -1.69 8.67 1.42
N PRO A 81 -0.83 7.85 0.81
CA PRO A 81 0.00 8.32 -0.30
C PRO A 81 -0.85 8.69 -1.53
N SER A 82 -0.38 9.63 -2.33
CA SER A 82 -0.89 9.80 -3.69
C SER A 82 -0.43 8.63 -4.59
N VAL A 83 -0.90 8.61 -5.84
CA VAL A 83 -0.64 7.50 -6.79
C VAL A 83 0.85 7.24 -6.99
N VAL A 84 1.66 8.29 -7.19
CA VAL A 84 3.09 8.13 -7.49
C VAL A 84 3.86 7.52 -6.29
N PRO A 85 3.75 8.02 -5.05
CA PRO A 85 4.34 7.36 -3.89
C PRO A 85 3.83 5.95 -3.63
N ALA A 86 2.55 5.64 -3.94
CA ALA A 86 2.01 4.29 -3.81
C ALA A 86 2.70 3.32 -4.79
N VAL A 87 2.84 3.71 -6.06
CA VAL A 87 3.56 2.93 -7.08
C VAL A 87 5.04 2.79 -6.72
N ALA A 88 5.68 3.87 -6.24
CA ALA A 88 7.07 3.82 -5.79
C ALA A 88 7.25 2.83 -4.62
N GLY A 89 6.31 2.80 -3.68
CA GLY A 89 6.29 1.84 -2.57
C GLY A 89 6.14 0.39 -3.04
N PHE A 90 5.24 0.13 -4.02
CA PHE A 90 5.12 -1.18 -4.64
C PHE A 90 6.42 -1.63 -5.32
N VAL A 91 7.05 -0.75 -6.11
CA VAL A 91 8.34 -1.04 -6.76
C VAL A 91 9.40 -1.33 -5.70
N ALA A 92 9.51 -0.49 -4.66
CA ALA A 92 10.44 -0.67 -3.56
C ALA A 92 10.24 -2.01 -2.85
N SER A 93 8.99 -2.47 -2.65
CA SER A 93 8.72 -3.77 -2.02
C SER A 93 9.36 -4.96 -2.76
N LEU A 94 9.61 -4.82 -4.07
CA LEU A 94 10.21 -5.86 -4.92
C LEU A 94 11.73 -5.67 -5.11
N VAL A 95 12.17 -4.44 -5.36
CA VAL A 95 13.57 -4.16 -5.76
C VAL A 95 14.44 -3.64 -4.62
N ALA A 96 13.83 -3.15 -3.54
CA ALA A 96 14.48 -2.56 -2.37
C ALA A 96 14.37 -3.46 -1.13
N ALA A 97 14.10 -4.75 -1.30
CA ALA A 97 13.80 -5.67 -0.20
C ALA A 97 14.96 -5.84 0.80
N GLN A 98 16.17 -5.37 0.48
CA GLN A 98 17.33 -5.43 1.34
C GLN A 98 18.20 -4.17 1.20
N ARG A 99 18.70 -3.65 2.33
CA ARG A 99 19.42 -2.36 2.41
C ARG A 99 20.92 -2.42 2.10
N TRP A 100 21.50 -3.61 2.20
CA TRP A 100 22.92 -3.83 2.00
C TRP A 100 23.22 -3.80 0.49
N TYR A 101 24.42 -3.43 0.06
CA TYR A 101 24.77 -3.22 -1.35
C TYR A 101 24.22 -1.93 -2.01
N ALA A 102 24.89 -1.52 -3.08
CA ALA A 102 24.54 -0.35 -3.86
C ALA A 102 23.44 -0.67 -4.88
N TRP A 103 22.39 0.14 -4.91
CA TRP A 103 21.30 0.11 -5.89
C TRP A 103 20.69 1.52 -5.99
N PRO A 104 19.87 1.81 -7.03
CA PRO A 104 19.41 3.17 -7.29
C PRO A 104 18.68 3.85 -6.12
N GLY A 105 17.98 3.11 -5.26
CA GLY A 105 17.24 3.74 -4.15
C GLY A 105 18.13 4.27 -3.03
N ASN A 106 19.27 3.65 -2.73
CA ASN A 106 20.22 4.23 -1.77
C ASN A 106 20.76 5.57 -2.30
N PHE A 107 20.96 5.70 -3.61
CA PHE A 107 21.34 6.98 -4.22
C PHE A 107 20.19 7.99 -4.17
N LEU A 108 18.96 7.58 -4.50
CA LEU A 108 17.79 8.47 -4.43
C LEU A 108 17.53 8.96 -2.99
N GLU A 109 17.76 8.12 -1.98
CA GLU A 109 17.71 8.51 -0.57
C GLU A 109 18.75 9.60 -0.25
N MET A 110 20.01 9.39 -0.65
CA MET A 110 21.06 10.40 -0.46
C MET A 110 20.74 11.70 -1.20
N GLN A 111 20.18 11.61 -2.41
CA GLN A 111 19.77 12.78 -3.17
C GLN A 111 18.64 13.54 -2.48
N ALA A 112 17.66 12.83 -1.93
CA ALA A 112 16.56 13.43 -1.18
C ALA A 112 17.05 14.10 0.11
N LEU A 113 18.01 13.49 0.81
CA LEU A 113 18.65 14.08 1.99
C LEU A 113 19.46 15.34 1.64
N SER A 114 20.19 15.33 0.52
CA SER A 114 20.89 16.52 0.01
C SER A 114 19.92 17.67 -0.23
N TRP A 115 18.83 17.41 -0.96
CA TRP A 115 17.80 18.42 -1.21
C TRP A 115 17.14 18.92 0.08
N MET A 116 16.94 18.03 1.07
CA MET A 116 16.43 18.43 2.38
C MET A 116 17.42 19.33 3.12
N GLY A 117 18.72 19.05 3.05
CA GLY A 117 19.76 19.92 3.58
C GLY A 117 19.75 21.30 2.95
N GLU A 118 19.63 21.37 1.63
CA GLU A 118 19.50 22.63 0.89
C GLU A 118 18.26 23.43 1.32
N MET A 119 17.09 22.77 1.44
CA MET A 119 15.86 23.42 1.90
C MET A 119 15.94 23.93 3.35
N LEU A 120 16.75 23.28 4.19
CA LEU A 120 16.98 23.65 5.58
C LEU A 120 18.18 24.59 5.76
N GLU A 121 18.76 25.09 4.66
CA GLU A 121 19.94 25.96 4.65
C GLU A 121 21.15 25.37 5.40
N MET A 122 21.22 24.03 5.45
CA MET A 122 22.42 23.34 5.91
C MET A 122 23.44 23.43 4.79
N GLY A 123 24.55 24.13 5.03
CA GLY A 123 25.63 24.27 4.04
C GLY A 123 26.12 22.93 3.50
N PRO A 124 26.82 22.91 2.35
CA PRO A 124 27.25 21.68 1.72
C PRO A 124 28.14 20.84 2.66
N HIS A 125 27.88 19.54 2.72
CA HIS A 125 28.72 18.54 3.39
C HIS A 125 29.97 18.21 2.57
#